data_AF-A0A2V2SHC8-F1
#
_entry.id   AF-A0A2V2SHC8-F1
#
_cell.length_a   1.000
_cell.length_b   1.000
_cell.length_c   1.000
_cell.angle_alpha   90.00
_cell.angle_beta   90.00
_cell.angle_gamma   90.00
#
_symmetry.space_group_name_H-M   'P 1'
#
loop_
_entity.id
_entity.type
_entity.pdbx_description
1 polymer ?
#
loop_
_entity_poly.entity_id
_entity_poly.type
_entity_poly.pdbx_seq_one_letter_code
_entity_poly.pdbx_strand_id
1 'polypeptide(L)'
;MEIFQQQHEDRLELQLKGRFDANWADHVAKTIESAIRTGNHQIDLDFDQVTYISSAGIRVLVKYFKQLDSVRGALRVVRPTGAVLSALQLSGLAAMLAPGSASPGSAGISARETRGQDARAPRTAPPPTETQTWNRNGVKFESYDLGGEQPLVCVLHGQPEKFDAGQLSASDSVQLRLGPESFGIGLAAFGAESDDARDRFGEFLAIGGAAIIQPTDGSSVPDFQVMEAQFLPEINLLYGLTAAGPFARLLRFEAGQSDRRVIALAELVEAALENLPAASAGFVVLAESAGVVGATLRQSPVLAAGQAPWTFPGIRDWLSFTTERSDERQVAVIAGFAQRQPAPDSAPFLRRIGSGTSAQGHFHAAVFPYRPLPKGNLGLKESITSLLATESARTVMHLLADEREFDGVGQTDLVRGACWVGPLKIATGAAKT
;
A
#
# COMPACT_ATOMS: atom_id res chain seq x y z
N MET A 1 -10.30 -12.58 15.01
CA MET A 1 -10.64 -13.84 14.32
C MET A 1 -10.61 -14.94 15.35
N GLU A 2 -11.48 -15.94 15.22
CA GLU A 2 -11.51 -17.14 16.07
C GLU A 2 -11.20 -18.37 15.22
N ILE A 3 -10.56 -19.38 15.83
CA ILE A 3 -10.24 -20.64 15.18
C ILE A 3 -10.70 -21.80 16.07
N PHE A 4 -11.55 -22.67 15.53
CA PHE A 4 -11.99 -23.89 16.19
C PHE A 4 -11.46 -25.11 15.43
N GLN A 5 -11.05 -26.14 16.16
CA GLN A 5 -10.52 -27.37 15.57
C GLN A 5 -11.52 -28.50 15.76
N GLN A 6 -11.81 -29.23 14.68
CA GLN A 6 -12.66 -30.41 14.70
C GLN A 6 -11.95 -31.56 13.99
N GLN A 7 -11.66 -32.62 14.75
CA GLN A 7 -11.06 -33.83 14.20
C GLN A 7 -12.15 -34.71 13.58
N HIS A 8 -11.96 -35.08 12.33
CA HIS A 8 -12.72 -36.13 11.65
C HIS A 8 -11.82 -37.36 11.43
N GLU A 9 -12.43 -38.49 11.04
CA GLU A 9 -11.71 -39.77 10.87
C GLU A 9 -10.50 -39.66 9.94
N ASP A 10 -10.62 -38.92 8.83
CA ASP A 10 -9.57 -38.82 7.80
C ASP A 10 -8.97 -37.42 7.64
N ARG A 11 -9.45 -36.42 8.39
CA ARG A 11 -9.04 -35.02 8.19
C ARG A 11 -9.24 -34.17 9.44
N LEU A 12 -8.50 -33.07 9.51
CA LEU A 12 -8.71 -32.01 10.48
C LEU A 12 -9.46 -30.85 9.82
N GLU A 13 -10.59 -30.46 10.37
CA GLU A 13 -11.28 -29.21 9.98
C GLU A 13 -10.87 -28.08 10.93
N LEU A 14 -10.46 -26.95 10.36
CA LEU A 14 -10.23 -25.69 11.07
C LEU A 14 -11.33 -24.72 10.68
N GLN A 15 -12.23 -24.41 11.60
CA GLN A 15 -13.30 -23.44 11.39
C GLN A 15 -12.80 -22.04 11.74
N LEU A 16 -12.76 -21.15 10.75
CA LEU A 16 -12.29 -19.78 10.91
C LEU A 16 -13.47 -18.82 10.93
N LYS A 17 -13.47 -17.88 11.88
CA LYS A 17 -14.51 -16.84 12.01
C LYS A 17 -13.90 -15.45 12.06
N GLY A 18 -14.28 -14.59 11.12
CA GLY A 18 -13.84 -13.19 11.02
C GLY A 18 -13.03 -12.90 9.75
N ARG A 19 -12.02 -12.02 9.85
CA ARG A 19 -11.21 -11.58 8.71
C ARG A 19 -9.87 -12.33 8.66
N PHE A 20 -9.52 -12.87 7.50
CA PHE A 20 -8.22 -13.48 7.24
C PHE A 20 -7.28 -12.48 6.55
N ASP A 21 -6.84 -11.50 7.33
CA ASP A 21 -6.01 -10.37 6.91
C ASP A 21 -4.57 -10.46 7.44
N ALA A 22 -3.75 -9.44 7.21
CA ALA A 22 -2.35 -9.39 7.66
C ALA A 22 -2.20 -9.55 9.19
N ASN A 23 -3.16 -9.07 9.98
CA ASN A 23 -3.13 -9.18 11.44
C ASN A 23 -3.29 -10.63 11.91
N TRP A 24 -4.13 -11.43 11.22
CA TRP A 24 -4.38 -12.83 11.57
C TRP A 24 -3.54 -13.85 10.79
N ALA A 25 -2.84 -13.41 9.73
CA ALA A 25 -2.06 -14.27 8.85
C ALA A 25 -1.08 -15.20 9.59
N ASP A 26 -0.27 -14.64 10.48
CA ASP A 26 0.72 -15.39 11.25
C ASP A 26 0.09 -16.37 12.25
N HIS A 27 -1.02 -15.99 12.87
CA HIS A 27 -1.71 -16.85 13.83
C HIS A 27 -2.34 -18.07 13.14
N VAL A 28 -2.97 -17.86 11.98
CA VAL A 28 -3.50 -18.96 11.15
C VAL A 28 -2.36 -19.84 10.64
N ALA A 29 -1.27 -19.25 10.16
CA ALA A 29 -0.11 -19.98 9.70
C ALA A 29 0.47 -20.90 10.79
N LYS A 30 0.64 -20.39 12.01
CA LYS A 30 1.08 -21.19 13.17
C LYS A 30 0.10 -22.30 13.53
N THR A 31 -1.20 -22.05 13.39
CA THR A 31 -2.23 -23.06 13.67
C THR A 31 -2.18 -24.21 12.67
N ILE A 32 -2.05 -23.90 11.37
CA ILE A 32 -1.86 -24.90 10.31
C ILE A 32 -0.53 -25.65 10.54
N GLU A 33 0.56 -24.95 10.82
CA GLU A 33 1.86 -25.58 11.08
C GLU A 33 1.81 -26.52 12.29
N SER A 34 1.13 -26.13 13.36
CA SER A 34 0.92 -26.98 14.53
C SER A 34 0.15 -28.26 14.15
N ALA A 35 -0.93 -28.13 13.38
CA ALA A 35 -1.70 -29.27 12.89
C ALA A 35 -0.86 -30.24 12.02
N ILE A 36 0.01 -29.69 11.15
CA ILE A 36 0.94 -30.49 10.35
C ILE A 36 1.93 -31.23 11.25
N ARG A 37 2.48 -30.54 12.26
CA ARG A 37 3.43 -31.13 13.23
C ARG A 37 2.82 -32.22 14.09
N THR A 38 1.51 -32.19 14.33
CA THR A 38 0.77 -33.27 15.01
C THR A 38 0.39 -34.43 14.09
N GLY A 39 0.79 -34.40 12.81
CA GLY A 39 0.62 -35.48 11.85
C GLY A 39 -0.60 -35.34 10.93
N ASN A 40 -1.33 -34.23 10.99
CA ASN A 40 -2.45 -34.00 10.10
C ASN A 40 -1.96 -33.56 8.72
N HIS A 41 -2.16 -34.43 7.72
CA HIS A 41 -1.83 -34.13 6.33
C HIS A 41 -3.07 -33.82 5.46
N GLN A 42 -4.28 -34.00 5.97
CA GLN A 42 -5.53 -33.63 5.31
C GLN A 42 -6.19 -32.55 6.17
N ILE A 43 -6.14 -31.30 5.72
CA ILE A 43 -6.63 -30.14 6.47
C ILE A 43 -7.68 -29.41 5.62
N ASP A 44 -8.89 -29.31 6.14
CA ASP A 44 -9.95 -28.47 5.57
C ASP A 44 -10.04 -27.17 6.39
N LEU A 45 -10.08 -26.03 5.71
CA LEU A 45 -10.31 -24.72 6.30
C LEU A 45 -11.74 -24.31 5.99
N ASP A 46 -12.60 -24.30 7.00
CA ASP A 46 -13.99 -23.89 6.87
C ASP A 46 -14.13 -22.38 6.96
N PHE A 47 -14.59 -21.79 5.86
CA PHE A 47 -14.64 -20.36 5.60
C PHE A 47 -16.08 -19.81 5.62
N ASP A 48 -17.06 -20.56 6.16
CA ASP A 48 -18.47 -20.15 6.21
C ASP A 48 -18.68 -18.81 6.92
N GLN A 49 -17.79 -18.49 7.88
CA GLN A 49 -17.80 -17.24 8.65
C GLN A 49 -16.56 -16.37 8.40
N VAL A 50 -15.84 -16.59 7.29
CA VAL A 50 -14.74 -15.73 6.87
C VAL A 50 -15.29 -14.67 5.91
N THR A 51 -15.36 -13.43 6.38
CA THR A 51 -15.99 -12.33 5.62
C THR A 51 -15.04 -11.64 4.65
N TYR A 52 -13.73 -11.78 4.87
CA TYR A 52 -12.69 -11.11 4.09
C TYR A 52 -11.39 -11.89 4.09
N ILE A 53 -10.65 -11.81 2.97
CA ILE A 53 -9.28 -12.32 2.85
C ILE A 53 -8.40 -11.30 2.12
N SER A 54 -7.21 -11.02 2.66
CA SER A 54 -6.21 -10.15 2.01
C SER A 54 -5.12 -10.95 1.30
N SER A 55 -4.20 -10.26 0.61
CA SER A 55 -3.06 -10.93 -0.04
C SER A 55 -2.13 -11.62 0.96
N ALA A 56 -2.11 -11.17 2.23
CA ALA A 56 -1.39 -11.87 3.30
C ALA A 56 -2.02 -13.24 3.59
N GLY A 57 -3.35 -13.31 3.74
CA GLY A 57 -4.08 -14.55 3.93
C GLY A 57 -3.94 -15.52 2.74
N ILE A 58 -4.07 -15.01 1.51
CA ILE A 58 -3.85 -15.80 0.30
C ILE A 58 -2.45 -16.42 0.27
N ARG A 59 -1.41 -15.66 0.64
CA ARG A 59 -0.03 -16.17 0.70
C ARG A 59 0.11 -17.34 1.67
N VAL A 60 -0.54 -17.26 2.84
CA VAL A 60 -0.59 -18.36 3.82
C VAL A 60 -1.22 -19.60 3.19
N LEU A 61 -2.37 -19.46 2.52
CA LEU A 61 -3.04 -20.58 1.85
C LEU A 61 -2.13 -21.25 0.80
N VAL A 62 -1.52 -20.46 -0.08
CA VAL A 62 -0.64 -20.99 -1.14
C VAL A 62 0.60 -21.68 -0.56
N LYS A 63 1.20 -21.12 0.50
CA LYS A 63 2.36 -21.71 1.18
C LYS A 63 2.04 -23.11 1.68
N TYR A 64 0.97 -23.27 2.47
CA TYR A 64 0.66 -24.55 3.10
C TYR A 64 0.01 -25.55 2.13
N PHE A 65 -0.71 -25.08 1.11
CA PHE A 65 -1.13 -25.93 0.00
C PHE A 65 0.07 -26.63 -0.66
N LYS A 66 1.09 -25.85 -1.08
CA LYS A 66 2.30 -26.41 -1.71
C LYS A 66 3.08 -27.33 -0.77
N GLN A 67 3.18 -26.95 0.51
CA GLN A 67 3.87 -27.75 1.51
C GLN A 67 3.20 -29.12 1.69
N LEU A 68 1.88 -29.17 1.85
CA LEU A 68 1.14 -30.41 2.03
C LEU A 68 1.11 -31.26 0.77
N ASP A 69 0.91 -30.65 -0.40
CA ASP A 69 0.93 -31.34 -1.70
C ASP A 69 2.26 -32.09 -1.93
N SER A 70 3.39 -31.47 -1.57
CA SER A 70 4.73 -32.09 -1.68
C SER A 70 4.91 -33.39 -0.89
N VAL A 71 4.06 -33.62 0.11
CA VAL A 71 4.05 -34.82 0.96
C VAL A 71 2.76 -35.66 0.80
N ARG A 72 2.04 -35.50 -0.32
CA ARG A 72 0.75 -36.17 -0.62
C ARG A 72 -0.37 -35.87 0.41
N GLY A 73 -0.26 -34.74 1.10
CA GLY A 73 -1.33 -34.15 1.89
C GLY A 73 -2.25 -33.28 1.04
N ALA A 74 -3.24 -32.65 1.67
CA ALA A 74 -4.09 -31.65 1.06
C ALA A 74 -4.45 -30.54 2.06
N LEU A 75 -4.49 -29.31 1.56
CA LEU A 75 -5.14 -28.17 2.20
C LEU A 75 -6.31 -27.73 1.32
N ARG A 76 -7.52 -27.63 1.87
CA ARG A 76 -8.72 -27.22 1.12
C ARG A 76 -9.43 -26.10 1.82
N VAL A 77 -10.02 -25.19 1.05
CA VAL A 77 -10.99 -24.21 1.54
C VAL A 77 -12.38 -24.77 1.29
N VAL A 78 -13.17 -24.91 2.35
CA VAL A 78 -14.56 -25.39 2.28
C VAL A 78 -15.52 -24.29 2.72
N ARG A 79 -16.73 -24.29 2.15
CA ARG A 79 -17.80 -23.30 2.40
C ARG A 79 -17.34 -21.83 2.38
N PRO A 80 -16.59 -21.34 1.37
CA PRO A 80 -16.20 -19.93 1.34
C PRO A 80 -17.43 -19.02 1.18
N THR A 81 -17.46 -17.90 1.90
CA THR A 81 -18.42 -16.82 1.63
C THR A 81 -18.27 -16.29 0.20
N GLY A 82 -19.31 -15.63 -0.32
CA GLY A 82 -19.32 -15.12 -1.69
C GLY A 82 -18.16 -14.14 -1.99
N ALA A 83 -17.84 -13.27 -1.04
CA ALA A 83 -16.71 -12.32 -1.15
C ALA A 83 -15.37 -13.06 -1.23
N VAL A 84 -15.15 -14.06 -0.37
CA VAL A 84 -13.91 -14.84 -0.35
C VAL A 84 -13.77 -15.72 -1.59
N LEU A 85 -14.86 -16.38 -2.02
CA LEU A 85 -14.85 -17.17 -3.24
C LEU A 85 -14.50 -16.30 -4.46
N SER A 86 -15.07 -15.11 -4.56
CA SER A 86 -14.76 -14.16 -5.64
C SER A 86 -13.28 -13.77 -5.63
N ALA A 87 -12.69 -13.47 -4.47
CA ALA A 87 -11.26 -13.17 -4.35
C ALA A 87 -10.37 -14.36 -4.78
N LEU A 88 -10.73 -15.59 -4.39
CA LEU A 88 -10.03 -16.80 -4.81
C LEU A 88 -10.16 -17.08 -6.32
N GLN A 89 -11.31 -16.76 -6.92
CA GLN A 89 -11.52 -16.91 -8.36
C GLN A 89 -10.73 -15.87 -9.16
N LEU A 90 -10.79 -14.61 -8.76
CA LEU A 90 -10.09 -13.50 -9.44
C LEU A 90 -8.56 -13.66 -9.36
N SER A 91 -8.04 -14.22 -8.26
CA SER A 91 -6.62 -14.57 -8.12
C SER A 91 -6.21 -15.86 -8.86
N GLY A 92 -7.16 -16.58 -9.48
CA GLY A 92 -6.90 -17.84 -10.18
C GLY A 92 -6.63 -19.04 -9.27
N LEU A 93 -6.92 -18.94 -7.97
CA LEU A 93 -6.60 -19.96 -6.97
C LEU A 93 -7.78 -20.87 -6.61
N ALA A 94 -9.01 -20.52 -7.01
CA ALA A 94 -10.22 -21.28 -6.65
C ALA A 94 -10.17 -22.75 -7.07
N ALA A 95 -9.70 -23.06 -8.28
CA ALA A 95 -9.58 -24.45 -8.75
C ALA A 95 -8.55 -25.26 -7.94
N MET A 96 -7.53 -24.59 -7.41
CA MET A 96 -6.46 -25.20 -6.62
C MET A 96 -6.89 -25.43 -5.15
N LEU A 97 -7.55 -24.44 -4.55
CA LEU A 97 -7.85 -24.42 -3.11
C LEU A 97 -9.29 -24.84 -2.77
N ALA A 98 -10.26 -24.65 -3.67
CA ALA A 98 -11.70 -24.87 -3.43
C ALA A 98 -12.34 -25.75 -4.54
N PRO A 99 -11.88 -27.00 -4.74
CA PRO A 99 -12.26 -27.84 -5.89
C PRO A 99 -13.76 -28.22 -5.96
N GLY A 100 -14.54 -28.05 -4.88
CA GLY A 100 -15.98 -28.31 -4.84
C GLY A 100 -16.88 -27.08 -5.02
N SER A 101 -16.30 -25.88 -5.10
CA SER A 101 -17.03 -24.59 -5.16
C SER A 101 -16.76 -23.80 -6.45
N ALA A 102 -16.03 -24.38 -7.39
CA ALA A 102 -15.79 -23.80 -8.71
C ALA A 102 -17.01 -24.02 -9.63
N SER A 103 -17.48 -22.97 -10.32
CA SER A 103 -18.44 -23.14 -11.41
C SER A 103 -17.82 -23.99 -12.53
N PRO A 104 -18.59 -24.89 -13.19
CA PRO A 104 -18.09 -25.70 -14.28
C PRO A 104 -17.86 -24.82 -15.51
N GLY A 105 -16.66 -24.29 -15.66
CA GLY A 105 -16.35 -23.31 -16.70
C GLY A 105 -14.89 -22.89 -16.77
N SER A 106 -13.95 -23.82 -16.57
CA SER A 106 -12.56 -23.72 -17.07
C SER A 106 -11.83 -25.03 -16.80
N ALA A 107 -12.29 -26.09 -17.45
CA ALA A 107 -11.50 -27.31 -17.58
C ALA A 107 -10.46 -27.11 -18.69
N GLY A 108 -9.18 -27.15 -18.31
CA GLY A 108 -8.06 -27.35 -19.22
C GLY A 108 -6.99 -26.28 -19.12
N ILE A 109 -5.91 -26.60 -18.41
CA ILE A 109 -4.58 -26.82 -19.01
C ILE A 109 -3.79 -27.68 -18.01
N SER A 110 -3.37 -28.86 -18.48
CA SER A 110 -2.57 -29.81 -17.74
C SER A 110 -1.22 -29.21 -17.34
N ALA A 111 -0.84 -29.40 -16.08
CA ALA A 111 0.54 -29.26 -15.63
C ALA A 111 1.45 -30.19 -16.45
N ARG A 112 2.21 -29.60 -17.37
CA ARG A 112 3.38 -30.25 -17.96
C ARG A 112 4.60 -29.57 -17.35
N GLU A 113 5.16 -30.24 -16.35
CA GLU A 113 6.45 -29.92 -15.77
C GLU A 113 7.48 -29.80 -16.89
N THR A 114 7.98 -28.59 -17.13
CA THR A 114 9.17 -28.39 -17.94
C THR A 114 10.32 -28.15 -16.96
N ARG A 115 11.02 -29.24 -16.63
CA ARG A 115 12.39 -29.17 -16.13
C ARG A 115 13.24 -28.61 -17.26
N GLY A 116 13.51 -27.32 -17.21
CA GLY A 116 14.36 -26.60 -18.14
C GLY A 116 15.24 -25.64 -17.38
N GLN A 117 16.51 -26.01 -17.24
CA GLN A 117 17.60 -25.09 -16.91
C GLN A 117 17.58 -23.96 -17.93
N ASP A 118 17.49 -22.72 -17.46
CA ASP A 118 18.04 -21.56 -18.17
C ASP A 118 18.33 -20.46 -17.15
N ALA A 119 19.61 -20.39 -16.78
CA ALA A 119 20.21 -19.19 -16.23
C ALA A 119 20.19 -18.12 -17.31
N ARG A 120 19.08 -17.37 -17.42
CA ARG A 120 18.97 -16.27 -18.36
C ARG A 120 19.56 -15.01 -17.73
N ALA A 121 20.68 -14.60 -18.31
CA ALA A 121 21.41 -13.36 -18.05
C ALA A 121 20.47 -12.12 -17.95
N PRO A 122 20.92 -11.03 -17.29
CA PRO A 122 20.08 -9.86 -17.06
C PRO A 122 19.51 -9.36 -18.39
N ARG A 123 18.19 -9.19 -18.46
CA ARG A 123 17.54 -8.52 -19.59
C ARG A 123 18.18 -7.15 -19.72
N THR A 124 18.79 -6.92 -20.89
CA THR A 124 19.40 -5.66 -21.28
C THR A 124 18.44 -4.52 -21.00
N ALA A 125 18.93 -3.52 -20.28
CA ALA A 125 18.24 -2.27 -20.01
C ALA A 125 17.66 -1.69 -21.33
N PRO A 126 16.53 -0.97 -21.28
CA PRO A 126 16.14 -0.13 -22.40
C PRO A 126 17.33 0.75 -22.82
N PRO A 127 17.44 1.13 -24.11
CA PRO A 127 18.55 1.96 -24.60
C PRO A 127 18.72 3.17 -23.68
N PRO A 128 19.95 3.64 -23.43
CA PRO A 128 20.20 4.68 -22.43
C PRO A 128 19.38 5.91 -22.78
N THR A 129 18.32 6.14 -22.02
CA THR A 129 17.63 7.42 -22.04
C THR A 129 18.63 8.46 -21.58
N GLU A 130 18.64 9.61 -22.27
CA GLU A 130 19.57 10.70 -22.01
C GLU A 130 19.61 11.00 -20.50
N THR A 131 20.69 10.59 -19.84
CA THR A 131 20.78 10.62 -18.39
C THR A 131 21.41 11.95 -17.97
N GLN A 132 20.65 12.79 -17.29
CA GLN A 132 21.13 14.07 -16.79
C GLN A 132 21.54 13.92 -15.32
N THR A 133 22.74 14.35 -14.97
CA THR A 133 23.24 14.35 -13.59
C THR A 133 23.43 15.77 -13.10
N TRP A 134 22.99 16.07 -11.88
CA TRP A 134 23.24 17.35 -11.22
C TRP A 134 23.43 17.18 -9.72
N ASN A 135 23.82 18.26 -9.06
CA ASN A 135 23.97 18.33 -7.62
C ASN A 135 23.16 19.50 -7.07
N ARG A 136 22.47 19.31 -5.95
CA ARG A 136 21.74 20.35 -5.23
C ARG A 136 21.93 20.15 -3.74
N ASN A 137 22.45 21.15 -3.04
CA ASN A 137 22.69 21.11 -1.59
C ASN A 137 23.46 19.86 -1.12
N GLY A 138 24.44 19.40 -1.91
CA GLY A 138 25.23 18.19 -1.61
C GLY A 138 24.51 16.87 -1.88
N VAL A 139 23.31 16.90 -2.48
CA VAL A 139 22.60 15.70 -2.95
C VAL A 139 22.84 15.52 -4.44
N LYS A 140 23.39 14.36 -4.80
CA LYS A 140 23.58 13.97 -6.19
C LYS A 140 22.26 13.45 -6.75
N PHE A 141 21.87 13.91 -7.93
CA PHE A 141 20.72 13.43 -8.67
C PHE A 141 21.10 12.86 -10.03
N GLU A 142 20.39 11.83 -10.47
CA GLU A 142 20.42 11.31 -11.85
C GLU A 142 18.99 11.21 -12.37
N SER A 143 18.70 11.83 -13.49
CA SER A 143 17.36 11.84 -14.10
C SER A 143 17.33 10.95 -15.34
N TYR A 144 16.32 10.10 -15.39
CA TYR A 144 15.96 9.26 -16.52
C TYR A 144 14.63 9.76 -17.09
N ASP A 145 14.60 10.01 -18.39
CA ASP A 145 13.34 10.25 -19.08
C ASP A 145 12.57 8.92 -19.20
N LEU A 146 11.26 8.97 -18.95
CA LEU A 146 10.38 7.81 -19.05
C LEU A 146 9.44 7.90 -20.26
N GLY A 147 9.53 8.96 -21.06
CA GLY A 147 8.69 9.16 -22.25
C GLY A 147 7.23 9.48 -21.92
N GLY A 148 6.93 9.87 -20.68
CA GLY A 148 5.59 10.27 -20.26
C GLY A 148 5.23 11.66 -20.78
N GLU A 149 4.73 11.73 -22.02
CA GLU A 149 4.32 12.99 -22.66
C GLU A 149 3.00 13.55 -22.09
N GLN A 150 2.15 12.67 -21.54
CA GLN A 150 0.85 13.05 -20.98
C GLN A 150 0.95 13.25 -19.47
N PRO A 151 0.25 14.26 -18.92
CA PRO A 151 0.21 14.46 -17.47
C PRO A 151 -0.56 13.35 -16.77
N LEU A 152 -0.20 13.10 -15.52
CA LEU A 152 -0.95 12.28 -14.58
C LEU A 152 -2.35 12.89 -14.40
N VAL A 153 -3.40 12.09 -14.61
CA VAL A 153 -4.79 12.53 -14.41
C VAL A 153 -5.17 12.28 -12.95
N CYS A 154 -5.30 13.35 -12.19
CA CYS A 154 -5.61 13.34 -10.76
C CYS A 154 -7.10 13.55 -10.51
N VAL A 155 -7.68 12.75 -9.61
CA VAL A 155 -9.06 12.87 -9.13
C VAL A 155 -9.03 13.16 -7.64
N LEU A 156 -9.81 14.15 -7.23
CA LEU A 156 -10.05 14.50 -5.83
C LEU A 156 -11.31 13.77 -5.36
N HIS A 157 -11.24 13.06 -4.23
CA HIS A 157 -12.34 12.28 -3.69
C HIS A 157 -12.75 12.81 -2.33
N GLY A 158 -14.05 12.93 -2.09
CA GLY A 158 -14.59 13.34 -0.79
C GLY A 158 -14.37 14.81 -0.44
N GLN A 159 -14.53 15.12 0.85
CA GLN A 159 -14.48 16.47 1.43
C GLN A 159 -13.61 16.44 2.70
N PRO A 160 -12.30 16.74 2.61
CA PRO A 160 -11.39 16.69 3.75
C PRO A 160 -11.85 17.57 4.93
N GLU A 161 -12.52 18.69 4.67
CA GLU A 161 -13.07 19.59 5.67
C GLU A 161 -14.10 18.92 6.60
N LYS A 162 -14.78 17.86 6.15
CA LYS A 162 -15.66 17.06 7.02
C LYS A 162 -14.87 16.29 8.08
N PHE A 163 -13.62 15.93 7.81
CA PHE A 163 -12.76 15.35 8.84
C PHE A 163 -12.57 16.37 9.97
N ASP A 164 -12.23 17.61 9.62
CA ASP A 164 -11.98 18.67 10.60
C ASP A 164 -13.19 18.95 11.48
N ALA A 165 -14.40 18.85 10.93
CA ALA A 165 -15.66 19.04 11.64
C ALA A 165 -16.20 17.78 12.35
N GLY A 166 -15.55 16.62 12.21
CA GLY A 166 -16.04 15.35 12.77
C GLY A 166 -17.32 14.84 12.09
N GLN A 167 -17.50 15.16 10.80
CA GLN A 167 -18.72 14.95 10.02
C GLN A 167 -18.58 13.90 8.89
N LEU A 168 -17.45 13.19 8.83
CA LEU A 168 -17.30 12.10 7.87
C LEU A 168 -18.28 10.97 8.15
N SER A 169 -18.89 10.43 7.10
CA SER A 169 -19.75 9.25 7.16
C SER A 169 -19.21 8.13 6.29
N ALA A 170 -19.43 6.87 6.68
CA ALA A 170 -19.13 5.73 5.81
C ALA A 170 -19.89 5.79 4.48
N SER A 171 -21.08 6.42 4.47
CA SER A 171 -21.86 6.68 3.26
C SER A 171 -21.25 7.72 2.33
N ASP A 172 -20.28 8.51 2.81
CA ASP A 172 -19.52 9.44 1.96
C ASP A 172 -18.41 8.72 1.18
N SER A 173 -18.11 7.46 1.53
CA SER A 173 -17.03 6.73 0.87
C SER A 173 -17.39 6.31 -0.56
N VAL A 174 -16.37 6.30 -1.41
CA VAL A 174 -16.46 5.80 -2.79
C VAL A 174 -15.67 4.51 -2.92
N GLN A 175 -16.25 3.51 -3.57
CA GLN A 175 -15.55 2.27 -3.86
C GLN A 175 -14.65 2.45 -5.10
N LEU A 176 -13.37 2.12 -4.97
CA LEU A 176 -12.38 2.28 -6.04
C LEU A 176 -11.64 0.97 -6.29
N ARG A 177 -11.40 0.68 -7.56
CA ARG A 177 -10.47 -0.38 -8.00
C ARG A 177 -9.20 0.24 -8.51
N LEU A 178 -8.06 -0.22 -8.00
CA LEU A 178 -6.76 0.41 -8.21
C LEU A 178 -5.88 -0.47 -9.08
N GLY A 179 -5.72 -0.08 -10.34
CA GLY A 179 -4.88 -0.76 -11.32
C GLY A 179 -3.38 -0.44 -11.19
N PRO A 180 -2.52 -1.13 -11.97
CA PRO A 180 -1.06 -0.95 -11.91
C PRO A 180 -0.58 0.44 -12.34
N GLU A 181 -1.35 1.12 -13.18
CA GLU A 181 -1.06 2.48 -13.68
C GLU A 181 -1.64 3.57 -12.78
N SER A 182 -2.20 3.21 -11.63
CA SER A 182 -2.77 4.14 -10.66
C SER A 182 -1.98 4.16 -9.37
N PHE A 183 -1.97 5.32 -8.73
CA PHE A 183 -1.54 5.48 -7.36
C PHE A 183 -2.47 6.44 -6.62
N GLY A 184 -2.47 6.38 -5.30
CA GLY A 184 -3.34 7.24 -4.51
C GLY A 184 -3.03 7.18 -3.03
N ILE A 185 -3.60 8.14 -2.31
CA ILE A 185 -3.46 8.30 -0.86
C ILE A 185 -4.77 8.82 -0.27
N GLY A 186 -4.91 8.70 1.05
CA GLY A 186 -6.05 9.25 1.78
C GLY A 186 -6.48 8.36 2.92
N LEU A 187 -7.76 8.44 3.28
CA LEU A 187 -8.36 7.61 4.33
C LEU A 187 -9.27 6.56 3.70
N ALA A 188 -8.89 5.29 3.84
CA ALA A 188 -9.61 4.19 3.23
C ALA A 188 -9.69 2.96 4.14
N ALA A 189 -10.54 2.01 3.74
CA ALA A 189 -10.64 0.70 4.36
C ALA A 189 -10.89 -0.39 3.31
N PHE A 190 -10.41 -1.60 3.60
CA PHE A 190 -10.80 -2.81 2.87
C PHE A 190 -12.10 -3.38 3.42
N GLY A 191 -13.01 -3.77 2.54
CA GLY A 191 -14.28 -4.40 2.88
C GLY A 191 -15.24 -4.33 1.70
N ALA A 192 -16.13 -5.31 1.59
CA ALA A 192 -17.09 -5.37 0.48
C ALA A 192 -18.22 -4.34 0.63
N GLU A 193 -18.55 -3.94 1.85
CA GLU A 193 -19.65 -3.02 2.18
C GLU A 193 -19.19 -1.93 3.17
N SER A 194 -19.90 -0.80 3.18
CA SER A 194 -19.58 0.35 4.03
C SER A 194 -19.60 0.02 5.53
N ASP A 195 -20.42 -0.95 5.95
CA ASP A 195 -20.53 -1.37 7.35
C ASP A 195 -19.34 -2.22 7.80
N ASP A 196 -18.78 -3.08 6.92
CA ASP A 196 -17.55 -3.85 7.19
C ASP A 196 -16.30 -2.95 7.25
N ALA A 197 -16.35 -1.81 6.55
CA ALA A 197 -15.31 -0.79 6.55
C ALA A 197 -15.39 0.20 7.74
N ARG A 198 -16.56 0.33 8.37
CA ARG A 198 -16.91 1.43 9.28
C ARG A 198 -15.88 1.67 10.37
N ASP A 199 -15.39 0.62 11.03
CA ASP A 199 -14.48 0.74 12.18
C ASP A 199 -13.00 0.70 11.79
N ARG A 200 -12.70 0.73 10.48
CA ARG A 200 -11.35 0.42 9.96
C ARG A 200 -10.75 1.50 9.08
N PHE A 201 -11.46 2.59 8.80
CA PHE A 201 -10.94 3.67 7.97
C PHE A 201 -9.69 4.28 8.61
N GLY A 202 -8.59 4.25 7.87
CA GLY A 202 -7.30 4.76 8.30
C GLY A 202 -6.41 5.09 7.12
N GLU A 203 -5.12 5.34 7.38
CA GLU A 203 -4.18 5.82 6.38
C GLU A 203 -3.96 4.78 5.29
N PHE A 204 -4.11 5.24 4.05
CA PHE A 204 -4.01 4.39 2.86
C PHE A 204 -2.98 4.93 1.89
N LEU A 205 -2.29 4.02 1.20
CA LEU A 205 -1.63 4.31 -0.07
C LEU A 205 -1.79 3.16 -1.05
N ALA A 206 -1.85 3.49 -2.34
CA ALA A 206 -1.79 2.53 -3.43
C ALA A 206 -0.78 2.96 -4.47
N ILE A 207 -0.03 1.99 -4.99
CA ILE A 207 1.04 2.17 -5.97
C ILE A 207 1.26 0.84 -6.71
N GLY A 208 1.41 0.88 -8.03
CA GLY A 208 1.94 -0.25 -8.80
C GLY A 208 1.08 -1.52 -8.74
N GLY A 209 -0.24 -1.37 -8.53
CA GLY A 209 -1.19 -2.47 -8.43
C GLY A 209 -1.27 -3.08 -7.03
N ALA A 210 -0.73 -2.40 -6.03
CA ALA A 210 -0.93 -2.73 -4.62
C ALA A 210 -1.66 -1.59 -3.90
N ALA A 211 -2.47 -1.94 -2.89
CA ALA A 211 -3.01 -1.03 -1.90
C ALA A 211 -2.63 -1.52 -0.51
N ILE A 212 -2.25 -0.60 0.37
CA ILE A 212 -1.83 -0.87 1.76
C ILE A 212 -2.58 0.12 2.65
N ILE A 213 -3.17 -0.39 3.73
CA ILE A 213 -4.00 0.39 4.65
C ILE A 213 -3.53 0.11 6.07
N GLN A 214 -3.29 1.16 6.85
CA GLN A 214 -3.21 1.09 8.31
C GLN A 214 -4.64 1.14 8.85
N PRO A 215 -5.22 0.01 9.31
CA PRO A 215 -6.58 0.03 9.84
C PRO A 215 -6.63 0.68 11.23
N THR A 216 -7.83 1.12 11.61
CA THR A 216 -8.12 1.74 12.92
C THR A 216 -8.89 0.83 13.88
N ASP A 217 -8.91 -0.47 13.60
CA ASP A 217 -9.60 -1.51 14.39
C ASP A 217 -8.80 -2.00 15.61
N GLY A 218 -7.78 -1.25 16.00
CA GLY A 218 -6.82 -1.65 17.04
C GLY A 218 -5.69 -2.56 16.55
N SER A 219 -5.70 -3.02 15.29
CA SER A 219 -4.54 -3.68 14.69
C SER A 219 -3.39 -2.69 14.53
N SER A 220 -2.20 -3.08 14.97
CA SER A 220 -0.96 -2.35 14.70
C SER A 220 -0.31 -2.75 13.37
N VAL A 221 -0.88 -3.72 12.65
CA VAL A 221 -0.33 -4.27 11.42
C VAL A 221 -1.11 -3.74 10.21
N PRO A 222 -0.45 -3.06 9.25
CA PRO A 222 -1.06 -2.73 7.97
C PRO A 222 -1.55 -3.96 7.22
N ASP A 223 -2.72 -3.85 6.63
CA ASP A 223 -3.24 -4.85 5.71
C ASP A 223 -2.98 -4.43 4.26
N PHE A 224 -2.96 -5.39 3.34
CA PHE A 224 -2.66 -5.10 1.95
C PHE A 224 -3.31 -6.04 0.95
N GLN A 225 -3.59 -5.49 -0.23
CA GLN A 225 -4.03 -6.22 -1.41
C GLN A 225 -3.07 -5.94 -2.56
N VAL A 226 -2.67 -6.99 -3.27
CA VAL A 226 -1.80 -6.93 -4.46
C VAL A 226 -2.55 -7.54 -5.63
N MET A 227 -2.45 -6.89 -6.78
CA MET A 227 -2.97 -7.40 -8.03
C MET A 227 -2.35 -8.76 -8.36
N GLU A 228 -3.20 -9.75 -8.60
CA GLU A 228 -2.82 -11.10 -9.01
C GLU A 228 -3.84 -11.59 -10.03
N ALA A 229 -3.39 -11.99 -11.23
CA ALA A 229 -4.27 -12.31 -12.35
C ALA A 229 -5.33 -11.23 -12.64
N GLN A 230 -6.61 -11.50 -12.37
CA GLN A 230 -7.72 -10.58 -12.58
C GLN A 230 -8.14 -9.84 -11.29
N PHE A 231 -7.55 -10.19 -10.15
CA PHE A 231 -7.81 -9.53 -8.88
C PHE A 231 -7.16 -8.14 -8.88
N LEU A 232 -7.95 -7.11 -8.64
CA LEU A 232 -7.48 -5.73 -8.39
C LEU A 232 -7.76 -5.36 -6.94
N PRO A 233 -6.86 -4.59 -6.28
CA PRO A 233 -7.17 -3.99 -5.00
C PRO A 233 -8.46 -3.16 -5.07
N GLU A 234 -9.37 -3.41 -4.13
CA GLU A 234 -10.65 -2.72 -4.01
C GLU A 234 -10.74 -2.08 -2.62
N ILE A 235 -10.96 -0.77 -2.59
CA ILE A 235 -11.00 0.03 -1.36
C ILE A 235 -12.28 0.84 -1.27
N ASN A 236 -12.69 1.16 -0.05
CA ASN A 236 -13.65 2.25 0.22
C ASN A 236 -12.84 3.46 0.65
N LEU A 237 -12.89 4.55 -0.12
CA LEU A 237 -12.13 5.79 0.14
C LEU A 237 -13.08 6.87 0.67
N LEU A 238 -12.84 7.39 1.88
CA LEU A 238 -13.61 8.52 2.45
C LEU A 238 -13.24 9.84 1.78
N TYR A 239 -11.95 10.12 1.73
CA TYR A 239 -11.40 11.21 0.97
C TYR A 239 -9.94 10.93 0.64
N GLY A 240 -9.45 11.54 -0.42
CA GLY A 240 -8.06 11.40 -0.83
C GLY A 240 -7.84 11.87 -2.26
N LEU A 241 -6.64 11.57 -2.76
CA LEU A 241 -6.26 11.84 -4.14
C LEU A 241 -5.84 10.53 -4.80
N THR A 242 -6.29 10.33 -6.02
CA THR A 242 -5.80 9.26 -6.89
C THR A 242 -5.33 9.85 -8.20
N ALA A 243 -4.26 9.32 -8.78
CA ALA A 243 -3.89 9.64 -10.15
C ALA A 243 -3.60 8.39 -10.96
N ALA A 244 -3.81 8.50 -12.27
CA ALA A 244 -3.47 7.49 -13.24
C ALA A 244 -2.70 8.08 -14.41
N GLY A 245 -1.82 7.27 -15.00
CA GLY A 245 -1.03 7.63 -16.18
C GLY A 245 0.47 7.44 -15.96
N PRO A 246 1.28 7.65 -17.01
CA PRO A 246 2.72 7.47 -16.94
C PRO A 246 3.39 8.59 -16.14
N PHE A 247 4.44 8.24 -15.39
CA PHE A 247 5.37 9.22 -14.87
C PHE A 247 6.26 9.76 -15.99
N ALA A 248 6.61 11.04 -15.95
CA ALA A 248 7.46 11.66 -16.96
C ALA A 248 8.95 11.37 -16.72
N ARG A 249 9.36 11.31 -15.45
CA ARG A 249 10.76 11.21 -15.05
C ARG A 249 10.94 10.23 -13.90
N LEU A 250 12.10 9.57 -13.89
CA LEU A 250 12.63 8.89 -12.71
C LEU A 250 13.87 9.66 -12.24
N LEU A 251 13.82 10.16 -11.01
CA LEU A 251 14.93 10.82 -10.35
C LEU A 251 15.56 9.87 -9.34
N ARG A 252 16.83 9.50 -9.55
CA ARG A 252 17.67 8.87 -8.54
C ARG A 252 18.31 9.96 -7.70
N PHE A 253 18.39 9.75 -6.39
CA PHE A 253 19.04 10.69 -5.48
C PHE A 253 19.91 9.95 -4.47
N GLU A 254 21.01 10.60 -4.05
CA GLU A 254 21.92 10.11 -3.03
C GLU A 254 22.52 11.29 -2.24
N ALA A 255 22.21 11.35 -0.95
CA ALA A 255 22.62 12.43 -0.05
C ALA A 255 24.01 12.22 0.57
N GLY A 256 24.83 11.31 0.05
CA GLY A 256 26.12 10.95 0.67
C GLY A 256 27.13 12.10 0.80
N GLN A 257 26.94 13.19 0.06
CA GLN A 257 27.80 14.38 0.07
C GLN A 257 27.15 15.59 0.76
N SER A 258 25.92 15.48 1.31
CA SER A 258 25.29 16.55 2.08
C SER A 258 25.81 16.55 3.51
N ASP A 259 25.80 17.72 4.16
CA ASP A 259 26.32 17.89 5.53
C ASP A 259 25.65 16.93 6.52
N ARG A 260 24.32 16.74 6.37
CA ARG A 260 23.51 15.87 7.22
C ARG A 260 23.45 14.42 6.72
N ARG A 261 24.00 14.12 5.54
CA ARG A 261 23.91 12.84 4.82
C ARG A 261 22.49 12.35 4.56
N VAL A 262 21.55 13.29 4.53
CA VAL A 262 20.12 13.05 4.26
C VAL A 262 19.61 14.13 3.31
N ILE A 263 18.45 13.87 2.71
CA ILE A 263 17.61 14.83 2.00
C ILE A 263 16.22 14.83 2.64
N ALA A 264 15.73 16.02 2.98
CA ALA A 264 14.38 16.20 3.49
C ALA A 264 13.33 16.00 2.38
N LEU A 265 12.14 15.49 2.72
CA LEU A 265 11.07 15.29 1.73
C LEU A 265 10.72 16.60 0.98
N ALA A 266 10.64 17.73 1.69
CA ALA A 266 10.40 19.02 1.07
C ALA A 266 11.48 19.41 0.03
N GLU A 267 12.76 19.13 0.32
CA GLU A 267 13.86 19.40 -0.61
C GLU A 267 13.82 18.49 -1.84
N LEU A 268 13.45 17.22 -1.66
CA LEU A 268 13.24 16.28 -2.77
C LEU A 268 12.10 16.73 -3.68
N VAL A 269 10.98 17.17 -3.08
CA VAL A 269 9.83 17.71 -3.83
C VAL A 269 10.22 18.96 -4.60
N GLU A 270 10.95 19.89 -3.98
CA GLU A 270 11.40 21.12 -4.63
C GLU A 270 12.34 20.81 -5.81
N ALA A 271 13.33 19.93 -5.60
CA ALA A 271 14.26 19.52 -6.64
C ALA A 271 13.54 18.85 -7.83
N ALA A 272 12.51 18.06 -7.57
CA ALA A 272 11.72 17.41 -8.60
C ALA A 272 10.83 18.39 -9.37
N LEU A 273 10.18 19.34 -8.69
CA LEU A 273 9.34 20.37 -9.33
C LEU A 273 10.15 21.32 -10.21
N GLU A 274 11.38 21.66 -9.84
CA GLU A 274 12.29 22.44 -10.69
C GLU A 274 12.68 21.71 -11.99
N ASN A 275 12.62 20.38 -11.99
CA ASN A 275 12.94 19.53 -13.14
C ASN A 275 11.70 19.13 -13.96
N LEU A 276 10.55 19.76 -13.70
CA LEU A 276 9.32 19.56 -14.45
C LEU A 276 8.81 20.87 -15.05
N PRO A 277 8.20 20.83 -16.25
CA PRO A 277 7.54 22.00 -16.84
C PRO A 277 6.14 22.26 -16.22
N ALA A 278 5.97 22.02 -14.91
CA ALA A 278 4.69 22.14 -14.22
C ALA A 278 4.86 22.53 -12.75
N ALA A 279 3.93 23.34 -12.23
CA ALA A 279 3.88 23.75 -10.83
C ALA A 279 3.12 22.76 -9.93
N SER A 280 2.68 21.62 -10.48
CA SER A 280 1.93 20.57 -9.79
C SER A 280 2.40 19.21 -10.29
N ALA A 281 2.70 18.29 -9.37
CA ALA A 281 3.25 16.99 -9.71
C ALA A 281 2.80 15.88 -8.75
N GLY A 282 2.73 14.67 -9.29
CA GLY A 282 2.47 13.44 -8.57
C GLY A 282 3.77 12.71 -8.35
N PHE A 283 3.90 12.07 -7.19
CA PHE A 283 5.13 11.52 -6.68
C PHE A 283 4.93 10.09 -6.21
N VAL A 284 5.86 9.24 -6.59
CA VAL A 284 6.10 7.96 -5.94
C VAL A 284 7.58 7.86 -5.61
N VAL A 285 7.92 7.57 -4.36
CA VAL A 285 9.29 7.46 -3.88
C VAL A 285 9.51 6.09 -3.28
N LEU A 286 10.61 5.44 -3.66
CA LEU A 286 11.14 4.24 -3.03
C LEU A 286 12.55 4.56 -2.53
N ALA A 287 12.73 4.64 -1.22
CA ALA A 287 13.95 5.17 -0.65
C ALA A 287 14.35 4.49 0.67
N GLU A 288 15.64 4.56 0.97
CA GLU A 288 16.16 4.29 2.31
C GLU A 288 15.83 5.49 3.21
N SER A 289 15.14 5.25 4.32
CA SER A 289 14.76 6.29 5.28
C SER A 289 15.87 6.56 6.29
N ALA A 290 16.06 7.83 6.63
CA ALA A 290 16.80 8.29 7.80
C ALA A 290 15.88 8.75 8.94
N GLY A 291 14.58 8.75 8.69
CA GLY A 291 13.53 8.98 9.68
C GLY A 291 12.22 9.29 8.96
N VAL A 292 11.12 8.71 9.41
CA VAL A 292 9.79 8.97 8.85
C VAL A 292 8.96 9.69 9.90
N VAL A 293 8.41 10.85 9.54
CA VAL A 293 7.62 11.70 10.43
C VAL A 293 6.21 11.81 9.90
N GLY A 294 5.23 11.45 10.73
CA GLY A 294 3.84 11.48 10.34
C GLY A 294 2.86 11.27 11.48
N ALA A 295 1.62 11.01 11.09
CA ALA A 295 0.54 10.64 11.99
C ALA A 295 -0.27 9.47 11.43
N THR A 296 -0.85 8.70 12.35
CA THR A 296 -1.82 7.65 12.06
C THR A 296 -3.08 7.84 12.91
N LEU A 297 -4.23 7.45 12.38
CA LEU A 297 -5.47 7.40 13.14
C LEU A 297 -5.44 6.27 14.17
N ARG A 298 -6.05 6.53 15.32
CA ARG A 298 -6.25 5.55 16.41
C ARG A 298 -7.63 4.90 16.36
N GLN A 299 -8.58 5.55 15.70
CA GLN A 299 -9.97 5.14 15.57
C GLN A 299 -10.53 5.68 14.26
N SER A 300 -11.53 4.99 13.73
CA SER A 300 -12.14 5.37 12.46
C SER A 300 -12.85 6.73 12.55
N PRO A 301 -12.57 7.69 11.65
CA PRO A 301 -13.10 9.05 11.72
C PRO A 301 -14.61 9.13 11.50
N VAL A 302 -15.24 8.08 10.95
CA VAL A 302 -16.71 8.03 10.80
C VAL A 302 -17.44 7.81 12.14
N LEU A 303 -16.68 7.49 13.19
CA LEU A 303 -17.19 7.33 14.56
C LEU A 303 -17.16 8.64 15.35
N ALA A 304 -16.67 9.74 14.75
CA ALA A 304 -16.50 11.03 15.43
C ALA A 304 -17.81 11.64 15.94
N ALA A 305 -18.94 11.37 15.29
CA ALA A 305 -20.26 11.84 15.72
C ALA A 305 -20.30 13.36 16.04
N GLY A 306 -19.64 14.17 15.21
CA GLY A 306 -19.54 15.62 15.38
C GLY A 306 -18.40 16.10 16.28
N GLN A 307 -17.58 15.21 16.83
CA GLN A 307 -16.36 15.57 17.56
C GLN A 307 -15.25 15.89 16.57
N ALA A 308 -14.80 17.15 16.56
CA ALA A 308 -13.69 17.58 15.72
C ALA A 308 -12.36 16.92 16.15
N PRO A 309 -11.76 16.03 15.33
CA PRO A 309 -10.59 15.21 15.70
C PRO A 309 -9.33 16.01 16.05
N TRP A 310 -9.25 17.29 15.65
CA TRP A 310 -8.09 18.15 15.91
C TRP A 310 -8.16 18.92 17.23
N THR A 311 -9.30 18.88 17.92
CA THR A 311 -9.53 19.74 19.08
C THR A 311 -8.76 19.23 20.29
N PHE A 312 -7.99 20.10 20.96
CA PHE A 312 -7.33 19.75 22.21
C PHE A 312 -8.33 19.69 23.38
N PRO A 313 -8.24 18.70 24.31
CA PRO A 313 -7.23 17.63 24.37
C PRO A 313 -7.55 16.38 23.53
N GLY A 314 -8.75 16.30 22.95
CA GLY A 314 -9.28 15.12 22.26
C GLY A 314 -8.45 14.62 21.08
N ILE A 315 -7.61 15.46 20.46
CA ILE A 315 -6.68 15.05 19.40
C ILE A 315 -5.83 13.82 19.75
N ARG A 316 -5.50 13.63 21.03
CA ARG A 316 -4.73 12.46 21.52
C ARG A 316 -5.51 11.16 21.43
N ASP A 317 -6.83 11.21 21.45
CA ASP A 317 -7.71 10.04 21.31
C ASP A 317 -7.90 9.67 19.83
N TRP A 318 -7.64 10.59 18.91
CA TRP A 318 -7.83 10.41 17.48
C TRP A 318 -6.54 10.05 16.73
N LEU A 319 -5.42 10.65 17.11
CA LEU A 319 -4.18 10.57 16.36
C LEU A 319 -3.01 10.10 17.21
N SER A 320 -2.20 9.23 16.62
CA SER A 320 -0.84 8.92 17.06
C SER A 320 0.12 9.71 16.18
N PHE A 321 1.12 10.35 16.79
CA PHE A 321 2.15 11.11 16.09
C PHE A 321 3.51 10.47 16.30
N THR A 322 4.40 10.62 15.32
CA THR A 322 5.83 10.39 15.53
C THR A 322 6.36 11.39 16.57
N THR A 323 6.76 10.91 17.74
CA THR A 323 7.28 11.76 18.84
C THR A 323 8.79 11.79 18.93
N GLU A 324 9.46 10.89 18.21
CA GLU A 324 10.92 10.80 18.12
C GLU A 324 11.29 10.34 16.72
N ARG A 325 12.53 10.57 16.28
CA ARG A 325 12.98 10.03 15.00
C ARG A 325 13.03 8.51 15.07
N SER A 326 12.07 7.87 14.42
CA SER A 326 11.96 6.42 14.28
C SER A 326 12.19 5.99 12.82
N ASP A 327 12.23 4.68 12.59
CA ASP A 327 12.27 4.09 11.25
C ASP A 327 13.53 4.45 10.44
N GLU A 328 14.65 4.60 11.15
CA GLU A 328 15.96 4.71 10.51
C GLU A 328 16.36 3.40 9.82
N ARG A 329 17.05 3.53 8.68
CA ARG A 329 17.56 2.42 7.87
C ARG A 329 16.45 1.45 7.46
N GLN A 330 15.24 1.95 7.23
CA GLN A 330 14.14 1.18 6.65
C GLN A 330 14.01 1.49 5.16
N VAL A 331 13.12 0.76 4.49
CA VAL A 331 12.67 1.14 3.15
C VAL A 331 11.34 1.86 3.28
N ALA A 332 11.28 3.11 2.82
CA ALA A 332 10.05 3.88 2.73
C ALA A 332 9.52 3.85 1.29
N VAL A 333 8.25 3.51 1.16
CA VAL A 333 7.46 3.71 -0.06
C VAL A 333 6.53 4.88 0.19
N ILE A 334 6.72 5.99 -0.52
CA ILE A 334 5.95 7.22 -0.34
C ILE A 334 5.15 7.47 -1.62
N ALA A 335 3.86 7.76 -1.47
CA ALA A 335 3.04 8.32 -2.55
C ALA A 335 2.59 9.71 -2.15
N GLY A 336 2.46 10.62 -3.11
CA GLY A 336 1.87 11.91 -2.82
C GLY A 336 1.75 12.86 -3.99
N PHE A 337 1.26 14.03 -3.65
CA PHE A 337 0.87 15.08 -4.59
C PHE A 337 1.40 16.40 -4.04
N ALA A 338 1.96 17.26 -4.90
CA ALA A 338 2.38 18.60 -4.49
C ALA A 338 2.03 19.67 -5.53
N GLN A 339 1.72 20.87 -5.05
CA GLN A 339 1.40 22.05 -5.86
C GLN A 339 1.99 23.32 -5.23
N ARG A 340 2.66 24.16 -6.03
CA ARG A 340 3.16 25.48 -5.57
C ARG A 340 2.04 26.50 -5.32
N GLN A 341 0.94 26.38 -6.04
CA GLN A 341 -0.22 27.25 -5.93
C GLN A 341 -1.50 26.41 -6.06
N PRO A 342 -1.93 25.75 -4.97
CA PRO A 342 -3.14 24.94 -4.99
C PRO A 342 -4.35 25.75 -5.46
N ALA A 343 -5.13 25.18 -6.38
CA ALA A 343 -6.43 25.73 -6.74
C ALA A 343 -7.43 25.57 -5.58
N PRO A 344 -8.53 26.36 -5.52
CA PRO A 344 -9.51 26.29 -4.44
C PRO A 344 -10.03 24.88 -4.15
N ASP A 345 -10.30 24.08 -5.18
CA ASP A 345 -10.84 22.72 -5.02
C ASP A 345 -9.81 21.73 -4.46
N SER A 346 -8.52 21.93 -4.78
CA SER A 346 -7.42 21.08 -4.30
C SER A 346 -6.84 21.52 -2.97
N ALA A 347 -6.97 22.80 -2.60
CA ALA A 347 -6.38 23.34 -1.38
C ALA A 347 -6.81 22.59 -0.10
N PRO A 348 -8.08 22.16 0.08
CA PRO A 348 -8.49 21.37 1.24
C PRO A 348 -7.78 20.03 1.38
N PHE A 349 -7.20 19.50 0.31
CA PHE A 349 -6.47 18.23 0.31
C PHE A 349 -4.99 18.38 0.66
N LEU A 350 -4.41 19.58 0.55
CA LEU A 350 -2.98 19.77 0.66
C LEU A 350 -2.60 20.47 1.97
N ARG A 351 -1.41 20.16 2.48
CA ARG A 351 -0.85 20.72 3.71
C ARG A 351 0.60 21.14 3.46
N ARG A 352 1.21 21.84 4.42
CA ARG A 352 2.63 22.17 4.35
C ARG A 352 3.46 20.88 4.40
N ILE A 353 4.42 20.74 3.46
CA ILE A 353 5.30 19.55 3.38
C ILE A 353 6.43 19.65 4.41
N GLY A 354 7.00 20.85 4.56
CA GLY A 354 8.13 21.15 5.44
C GLY A 354 8.91 22.35 4.90
N SER A 355 9.92 22.79 5.65
CA SER A 355 10.93 23.76 5.20
C SER A 355 11.72 23.19 4.02
N GLY A 356 12.03 24.03 3.04
CA GLY A 356 12.75 23.64 1.82
C GLY A 356 11.92 23.68 0.53
N THR A 357 10.60 23.90 0.63
CA THR A 357 9.72 24.12 -0.53
C THR A 357 8.64 25.16 -0.21
N SER A 358 8.18 25.87 -1.24
CA SER A 358 6.96 26.69 -1.18
C SER A 358 5.69 25.89 -1.54
N ALA A 359 5.86 24.64 -2.02
CA ALA A 359 4.75 23.79 -2.37
C ALA A 359 3.99 23.28 -1.15
N GLN A 360 2.69 23.11 -1.33
CA GLN A 360 1.83 22.34 -0.44
C GLN A 360 1.66 20.94 -1.02
N GLY A 361 1.46 19.95 -0.18
CA GLY A 361 1.30 18.58 -0.61
C GLY A 361 0.56 17.70 0.37
N HIS A 362 0.27 16.48 -0.06
CA HIS A 362 -0.31 15.41 0.75
C HIS A 362 0.47 14.15 0.40
N PHE A 363 1.09 13.53 1.40
CA PHE A 363 1.97 12.39 1.22
C PHE A 363 1.67 11.32 2.25
N HIS A 364 1.59 10.07 1.83
CA HIS A 364 1.50 8.92 2.73
C HIS A 364 2.74 8.03 2.51
N ALA A 365 3.19 7.38 3.57
CA ALA A 365 4.32 6.44 3.51
C ALA A 365 3.96 5.09 4.11
N ALA A 366 4.39 4.01 3.43
CA ALA A 366 4.50 2.67 3.99
C ALA A 366 5.97 2.41 4.32
N VAL A 367 6.22 1.94 5.54
CA VAL A 367 7.58 1.61 6.02
C VAL A 367 7.76 0.09 6.01
N PHE A 368 8.84 -0.38 5.42
CA PHE A 368 9.19 -1.79 5.29
C PHE A 368 10.55 -2.08 5.93
N PRO A 369 10.79 -3.32 6.38
CA PRO A 369 12.12 -3.79 6.75
C PRO A 369 13.18 -3.42 5.71
N TYR A 370 14.40 -3.16 6.17
CA TYR A 370 15.51 -2.84 5.29
C TYR A 370 15.71 -3.91 4.20
N ARG A 371 15.83 -3.43 2.96
CA ARG A 371 16.32 -4.22 1.83
C ARG A 371 17.17 -3.32 0.92
N PRO A 372 18.28 -3.83 0.35
CA PRO A 372 19.05 -3.08 -0.63
C PRO A 372 18.21 -2.65 -1.84
N LEU A 373 18.25 -1.36 -2.18
CA LEU A 373 17.58 -0.83 -3.37
C LEU A 373 18.49 -0.95 -4.60
N PRO A 374 17.99 -1.46 -5.74
CA PRO A 374 18.76 -1.48 -6.98
C PRO A 374 19.14 -0.06 -7.45
N LYS A 375 20.20 0.02 -8.25
CA LYS A 375 20.67 1.26 -8.91
C LYS A 375 20.14 1.36 -10.34
N GLY A 376 20.25 2.55 -10.93
CA GLY A 376 19.90 2.80 -12.34
C GLY A 376 18.42 3.06 -12.58
N ASN A 377 17.99 2.82 -13.82
CA ASN A 377 16.60 2.98 -14.24
C ASN A 377 15.73 1.83 -13.71
N LEU A 378 14.81 2.14 -12.80
CA LEU A 378 13.96 1.17 -12.12
C LEU A 378 12.52 1.21 -12.66
N GLY A 379 11.97 0.03 -12.93
CA GLY A 379 10.54 -0.14 -13.15
C GLY A 379 9.77 -0.04 -11.84
N LEU A 380 8.76 0.84 -11.79
CA LEU A 380 7.99 1.09 -10.57
C LEU A 380 7.24 -0.17 -10.12
N LYS A 381 6.44 -0.74 -11.02
CA LYS A 381 5.61 -1.92 -10.73
C LYS A 381 6.46 -3.09 -10.26
N GLU A 382 7.57 -3.37 -10.94
CA GLU A 382 8.48 -4.46 -10.61
C GLU A 382 9.11 -4.26 -9.23
N SER A 383 9.47 -3.02 -8.89
CA SER A 383 10.07 -2.68 -7.59
C SER A 383 9.08 -2.89 -6.45
N ILE A 384 7.83 -2.41 -6.60
CA ILE A 384 6.78 -2.57 -5.59
C ILE A 384 6.36 -4.03 -5.44
N THR A 385 6.16 -4.74 -6.55
CA THR A 385 5.81 -6.17 -6.55
C THR A 385 6.89 -6.99 -5.85
N SER A 386 8.17 -6.73 -6.16
CA SER A 386 9.28 -7.45 -5.52
C SER A 386 9.38 -7.17 -4.02
N LEU A 387 9.06 -5.94 -3.57
CA LEU A 387 9.08 -5.59 -2.16
C LEU A 387 7.97 -6.31 -1.39
N LEU A 388 6.73 -6.22 -1.90
CA LEU A 388 5.56 -6.82 -1.26
C LEU A 388 5.56 -8.34 -1.33
N ALA A 389 6.28 -8.96 -2.27
CA ALA A 389 6.41 -10.42 -2.35
C ALA A 389 7.12 -11.02 -1.12
N THR A 390 8.06 -10.30 -0.53
CA THR A 390 8.88 -10.81 0.59
C THR A 390 8.59 -10.12 1.91
N GLU A 391 8.20 -8.85 1.87
CA GLU A 391 8.03 -8.02 3.07
C GLU A 391 6.56 -7.62 3.26
N SER A 392 6.23 -7.26 4.50
CA SER A 392 4.99 -6.58 4.86
C SER A 392 5.32 -5.22 5.46
N ALA A 393 4.46 -4.23 5.19
CA ALA A 393 4.62 -2.91 5.77
C ALA A 393 4.44 -3.00 7.30
N ARG A 394 5.26 -2.25 8.03
CA ARG A 394 5.17 -2.11 9.49
C ARG A 394 4.16 -1.06 9.91
N THR A 395 4.01 -0.02 9.09
CA THR A 395 3.06 1.06 9.29
C THR A 395 2.74 1.72 7.96
N VAL A 396 1.54 2.28 7.86
CA VAL A 396 1.19 3.30 6.85
C VAL A 396 0.80 4.56 7.59
N MET A 397 1.34 5.71 7.19
CA MET A 397 1.06 6.98 7.88
C MET A 397 0.95 8.15 6.90
N HIS A 398 0.21 9.17 7.32
CA HIS A 398 0.21 10.47 6.67
C HIS A 398 1.47 11.23 7.10
N LEU A 399 2.31 11.62 6.16
CA LEU A 399 3.53 12.37 6.44
C LEU A 399 3.23 13.82 6.81
N LEU A 400 3.92 14.30 7.84
CA LEU A 400 3.80 15.65 8.37
C LEU A 400 5.19 16.26 8.58
N ALA A 401 5.22 17.58 8.77
CA ALA A 401 6.39 18.27 9.28
C ALA A 401 6.08 18.88 10.65
N ASP A 402 6.89 18.50 11.63
CA ASP A 402 6.89 19.06 12.98
C ASP A 402 8.07 20.01 13.16
N GLU A 403 7.83 21.28 12.89
CA GLU A 403 8.85 22.34 12.87
C GLU A 403 8.81 23.23 14.12
N ARG A 404 8.29 22.71 15.24
CA ARG A 404 8.37 23.41 16.52
C ARG A 404 9.84 23.64 16.87
N GLU A 405 10.20 24.88 17.21
CA GLU A 405 11.60 25.35 17.30
C GLU A 405 12.49 24.52 18.24
N PHE A 406 11.94 24.04 19.36
CA PHE A 406 12.71 23.33 20.40
C PHE A 406 12.37 21.84 20.51
N ASP A 407 11.11 21.48 20.27
CA ASP A 407 10.58 20.13 20.51
C ASP A 407 10.16 19.41 19.21
N GLY A 408 10.34 20.05 18.05
CA GLY A 408 9.92 19.52 16.78
C GLY A 408 10.80 18.36 16.32
N VAL A 409 10.18 17.25 15.89
CA VAL A 409 10.93 16.10 15.36
C VAL A 409 11.42 16.30 13.91
N GLY A 410 11.03 17.41 13.29
CA GLY A 410 11.36 17.79 11.92
C GLY A 410 10.40 17.18 10.90
N GLN A 411 10.93 16.82 9.74
CA GLN A 411 10.18 16.20 8.64
C GLN A 411 10.82 14.86 8.26
N THR A 412 10.16 14.13 7.35
CA THR A 412 10.70 12.88 6.81
C THR A 412 12.02 13.14 6.07
N ASP A 413 13.06 12.39 6.44
CA ASP A 413 14.40 12.45 5.87
C ASP A 413 14.75 11.13 5.19
N LEU A 414 15.36 11.22 4.01
CA LEU A 414 15.74 10.09 3.17
C LEU A 414 17.25 10.10 2.92
N VAL A 415 17.86 8.94 2.68
CA VAL A 415 19.30 8.82 2.39
C VAL A 415 19.56 8.76 0.89
N ARG A 416 18.85 7.85 0.21
CA ARG A 416 18.99 7.58 -1.22
C ARG A 416 17.77 6.82 -1.73
N GLY A 417 17.46 6.96 -3.01
CA GLY A 417 16.30 6.27 -3.57
C GLY A 417 16.00 6.60 -5.02
N ALA A 418 14.80 6.21 -5.42
CA ALA A 418 14.14 6.56 -6.67
C ALA A 418 12.88 7.40 -6.37
N CYS A 419 12.66 8.44 -7.16
CA CYS A 419 11.46 9.26 -7.17
C CYS A 419 10.90 9.27 -8.60
N TRP A 420 9.78 8.59 -8.83
CA TRP A 420 9.01 8.72 -10.06
C TRP A 420 8.12 9.94 -9.94
N VAL A 421 8.20 10.84 -10.91
CA VAL A 421 7.50 12.11 -10.87
C VAL A 421 6.93 12.47 -12.24
N GLY A 422 5.73 13.03 -12.23
CA GLY A 422 5.00 13.44 -13.44
C GLY A 422 4.15 14.67 -13.19
N PRO A 423 3.95 15.54 -14.21
CA PRO A 423 3.09 16.69 -14.08
C PRO A 423 1.64 16.26 -13.83
N LEU A 424 0.92 16.97 -12.96
CA LEU A 424 -0.48 16.67 -12.65
C LEU A 424 -1.45 17.51 -13.47
N LYS A 425 -2.53 16.88 -13.90
CA LYS A 425 -3.75 17.51 -14.36
C LYS A 425 -4.91 17.05 -13.46
N ILE A 426 -5.50 17.98 -12.72
CA ILE A 426 -6.71 17.69 -11.93
C ILE A 426 -7.89 17.55 -12.89
N ALA A 427 -8.57 16.41 -12.84
CA ALA A 427 -9.80 16.17 -13.58
C ALA A 427 -10.93 17.02 -12.99
N THR A 428 -11.54 17.85 -13.83
CA THR A 428 -12.73 18.62 -13.46
C THR A 428 -13.98 17.75 -13.60
N GLY A 429 -14.67 17.49 -12.48
CA GLY A 429 -15.86 16.64 -12.42
C GLY A 429 -15.57 15.24 -11.89
N ALA A 430 -16.51 14.66 -11.13
CA ALA A 430 -16.39 13.30 -10.60
C ALA A 430 -16.07 12.35 -11.75
N ALA A 431 -14.91 11.68 -11.68
CA ALA A 431 -14.61 10.58 -12.58
C ALA A 431 -15.73 9.55 -12.40
N LYS A 432 -16.59 9.40 -13.41
CA LYS A 432 -17.46 8.24 -13.50
C LYS A 432 -16.54 7.04 -13.76
N THR A 433 -16.19 6.34 -12.69
CA THR A 433 -15.59 5.00 -12.73
C THR A 433 -16.57 3.98 -13.25
#